data_AF-A0A1G6YC31-F1
#
_entry.id   AF-A0A1G6YC31-F1
#
_cell.length_a   1.000
_cell.length_b   1.000
_cell.length_c   1.000
_cell.angle_alpha   90.00
_cell.angle_beta   90.00
_cell.angle_gamma   90.00
#
_symmetry.space_group_name_H-M   'P 1'
#
loop_
_entity.id
_entity.type
_entity.pdbx_description
1 polymer ?
#
loop_
_entity_poly.entity_id
_entity_poly.type
_entity_poly.pdbx_seq_one_letter_code
_entity_poly.pdbx_strand_id
1 'polypeptide(L)'
;MEQFKIIYKILKILCTGMEYEEFDNTWISAEALGVSVAMWEAIMKMLVDNDYIEGVIATEEMYGNFGIKLIRPRITLKGLE
;
A
#
# COMPACT_ATOMS: atom_id res chain seq x y z
N MET A 1 -4.40 -14.72 9.21
CA MET A 1 -3.23 -15.01 8.33
C MET A 1 -2.26 -13.85 8.39
N GLU A 2 -0.96 -14.05 8.15
CA GLU A 2 0.07 -12.99 8.27
C GLU A 2 -0.15 -11.79 7.35
N GLN A 3 -0.74 -12.00 6.16
CA GLN A 3 -1.03 -10.95 5.18
C GLN A 3 -1.98 -9.89 5.72
N PHE A 4 -2.99 -10.29 6.51
CA PHE A 4 -3.90 -9.33 7.14
C PHE A 4 -3.17 -8.42 8.14
N LYS A 5 -2.16 -8.92 8.85
CA LYS A 5 -1.37 -8.08 9.76
C LYS A 5 -0.60 -7.00 8.99
N ILE A 6 -0.04 -7.35 7.83
CA ILE A 6 0.65 -6.40 6.95
C ILE A 6 -0.33 -5.37 6.39
N ILE A 7 -1.50 -5.80 5.93
CA ILE A 7 -2.59 -4.93 5.48
C ILE A 7 -2.95 -3.91 6.58
N TYR A 8 -3.25 -4.37 7.79
CA TYR A 8 -3.58 -3.47 8.90
C TYR A 8 -2.43 -2.52 9.26
N LYS A 9 -1.18 -2.98 9.16
CA LYS A 9 -0.01 -2.12 9.40
C LYS A 9 0.07 -1.00 8.35
N ILE A 10 -0.13 -1.30 7.06
CA ILE A 10 -0.14 -0.31 5.98
C ILE A 10 -1.26 0.71 6.22
N LEU A 11 -2.50 0.25 6.44
CA LEU A 11 -3.65 1.11 6.68
C LEU A 11 -3.42 2.03 7.90
N LYS A 12 -2.89 1.48 8.99
CA LYS A 12 -2.57 2.26 10.19
C LYS A 12 -1.52 3.33 9.92
N ILE A 13 -0.46 3.01 9.17
CA ILE A 13 0.58 3.98 8.80
C ILE A 13 0.00 5.11 7.94
N LEU A 14 -0.83 4.77 6.95
CA LEU A 14 -1.48 5.77 6.10
C LEU A 14 -2.48 6.64 6.87
N CYS A 15 -3.21 6.04 7.83
CA CYS A 15 -4.11 6.76 8.73
C CYS A 15 -3.35 7.75 9.62
N THR A 16 -2.25 7.33 10.25
CA THR A 16 -1.38 8.24 11.01
C THR A 16 -0.76 9.29 10.09
N GLY A 17 -0.42 8.92 8.86
CA GLY A 17 0.08 9.83 7.82
C GLY A 17 -0.87 10.98 7.47
N MET A 18 -2.17 10.86 7.76
CA MET A 18 -3.14 11.94 7.53
C MET A 18 -2.86 13.20 8.38
N GLU A 19 -2.14 13.05 9.49
CA GLU A 19 -1.78 14.16 10.39
C GLU A 19 -0.60 15.01 9.87
N TYR A 20 0.06 14.56 8.79
CA TYR A 20 1.27 15.17 8.26
C TYR A 20 1.04 15.73 6.84
N GLU A 21 1.65 16.89 6.54
CA GLU A 21 1.56 17.50 5.20
C GLU A 21 2.27 16.66 4.13
N GLU A 22 3.38 16.03 4.53
CA GLU A 22 4.23 15.16 3.73
C GLU A 22 4.19 13.73 4.27
N PHE A 23 4.20 12.75 3.36
CA PHE A 23 4.22 11.33 3.70
C PHE A 23 5.47 10.67 3.10
N ASP A 24 6.25 10.02 3.95
CA ASP A 24 7.42 9.27 3.51
C ASP A 24 7.00 7.87 3.04
N ASN A 25 7.04 7.68 1.72
CA ASN A 25 6.71 6.42 1.05
C ASN A 25 7.55 5.23 1.54
N THR A 26 8.73 5.47 2.13
CA THR A 26 9.59 4.40 2.65
C THR A 26 8.95 3.66 3.83
N TRP A 27 8.03 4.29 4.57
CA TRP A 27 7.36 3.70 5.74
C TRP A 27 6.48 2.50 5.40
N ILE A 28 5.97 2.45 4.17
CA ILE A 28 5.17 1.35 3.64
C ILE A 28 5.92 0.54 2.59
N SER A 29 7.24 0.66 2.50
CA SER A 29 8.06 -0.15 1.60
C SER A 29 8.06 -1.63 1.99
N ALA A 30 8.33 -2.52 1.03
CA ALA A 30 8.48 -3.96 1.29
C ALA A 30 9.52 -4.25 2.39
N GLU A 31 10.63 -3.50 2.39
CA GLU A 31 11.70 -3.59 3.40
C GLU A 31 11.20 -3.18 4.80
N ALA A 32 10.56 -2.02 4.94
CA ALA A 32 10.03 -1.54 6.22
C ALA A 32 8.92 -2.47 6.79
N LEU A 33 8.23 -3.19 5.91
CA LEU A 33 7.20 -4.16 6.25
C LEU A 33 7.77 -5.57 6.48
N GLY A 34 9.03 -5.83 6.13
CA GLY A 34 9.70 -7.12 6.32
C GLY A 34 9.17 -8.23 5.40
N VAL A 35 8.73 -7.88 4.19
CA VAL A 35 8.14 -8.81 3.21
C VAL A 35 8.88 -8.74 1.87
N SER A 36 8.66 -9.74 1.00
CA SER A 36 9.18 -9.67 -0.36
C SER A 36 8.46 -8.60 -1.19
N VAL A 37 9.15 -8.06 -2.20
CA VAL A 37 8.57 -7.10 -3.14
C VAL A 37 7.32 -7.67 -3.82
N ALA A 38 7.37 -8.90 -4.30
CA ALA A 38 6.21 -9.54 -4.94
C ALA A 38 4.97 -9.64 -4.02
N MET A 39 5.16 -9.93 -2.73
CA MET A 39 4.05 -9.95 -1.77
C MET A 39 3.53 -8.55 -1.50
N TRP A 40 4.44 -7.58 -1.34
CA TRP A 40 4.09 -6.19 -1.14
C TRP A 40 3.27 -5.65 -2.32
N GLU A 41 3.72 -5.89 -3.55
CA GLU A 41 3.00 -5.51 -4.76
C GLU A 41 1.59 -6.10 -4.74
N ALA A 42 1.46 -7.42 -4.55
CA ALA A 42 0.15 -8.08 -4.48
C ALA A 42 -0.79 -7.47 -3.43
N ILE A 43 -0.27 -7.16 -2.24
CA ILE A 43 -1.05 -6.50 -1.19
C ILE A 43 -1.47 -5.10 -1.64
N MET A 44 -0.56 -4.29 -2.18
CA MET A 44 -0.86 -2.93 -2.64
C MET A 44 -1.90 -2.93 -3.76
N LYS A 45 -1.78 -3.87 -4.72
CA LYS A 45 -2.77 -4.03 -5.79
C LYS A 45 -4.15 -4.38 -5.23
N MET A 46 -4.23 -5.34 -4.30
CA MET A 46 -5.49 -5.69 -3.63
C MET A 46 -6.12 -4.48 -2.93
N LEU A 47 -5.32 -3.67 -2.23
CA LEU A 47 -5.81 -2.49 -1.52
C LEU A 47 -6.35 -1.42 -2.48
N VAL A 48 -5.66 -1.18 -3.60
CA VAL A 48 -6.10 -0.23 -4.63
C VAL A 48 -7.37 -0.74 -5.33
N ASP A 49 -7.37 -1.99 -5.77
CA ASP A 49 -8.51 -2.58 -6.51
C ASP A 49 -9.78 -2.65 -5.67
N ASN A 50 -9.63 -2.77 -4.35
CA ASN A 50 -10.75 -2.81 -3.42
C ASN A 50 -11.03 -1.46 -2.75
N ASP A 51 -10.43 -0.37 -3.24
CA ASP A 51 -10.67 1.00 -2.77
C ASP A 51 -10.36 1.22 -1.29
N TYR A 52 -9.37 0.51 -0.73
CA TYR A 52 -8.88 0.74 0.63
C TYR A 52 -7.84 1.86 0.69
N ILE A 53 -7.10 2.06 -0.41
CA ILE A 53 -6.08 3.09 -0.54
C ILE A 53 -6.15 3.75 -1.93
N GLU A 54 -5.72 5.00 -2.01
CA GLU A 54 -5.62 5.78 -3.24
C GLU A 54 -4.21 6.41 -3.39
N GLY A 55 -3.97 7.13 -4.50
CA GLY A 55 -2.68 7.80 -4.72
C GLY A 55 -1.53 6.83 -5.04
N VAL A 56 -1.87 5.63 -5.48
CA VAL A 56 -0.99 4.54 -5.89
C VAL A 56 -1.33 4.15 -7.33
N ILE A 57 -0.31 3.97 -8.16
CA ILE A 57 -0.47 3.51 -9.54
C ILE A 57 0.06 2.08 -9.62
N ALA A 58 -0.81 1.15 -10.02
CA ALA A 58 -0.41 -0.19 -10.41
C ALA A 58 -0.22 -0.24 -11.94
N THR A 59 0.98 -0.53 -12.41
CA THR A 59 1.29 -0.67 -13.83
C THR A 59 1.49 -2.13 -14.16
N GLU A 60 0.76 -2.64 -15.14
CA GLU A 60 1.04 -3.95 -15.71
C GLU A 60 2.44 -3.95 -16.35
N GLU A 61 3.22 -4.96 -16.01
CA GLU A 61 4.53 -5.22 -16.59
C GLU A 61 4.45 -6.41 -17.54
N MET A 62 5.56 -6.71 -18.22
CA MET A 62 5.64 -7.89 -19.07
C MET A 62 5.42 -9.18 -18.26
N TYR A 63 4.85 -10.19 -18.91
CA TYR A 63 4.63 -11.53 -18.34
C TYR A 63 3.66 -11.60 -17.15
N GLY A 64 2.76 -10.62 -17.00
CA GLY A 64 1.69 -10.67 -15.99
C GLY A 64 2.13 -10.25 -14.58
N ASN A 65 3.34 -9.71 -14.45
CA ASN A 65 3.75 -8.98 -13.26
C ASN A 65 3.14 -7.58 -13.26
N PHE A 66 3.19 -6.91 -12.12
CA PHE A 66 2.79 -5.52 -12.02
C PHE A 66 3.71 -4.79 -11.05
N GLY A 67 4.08 -3.58 -11.43
CA GLY A 67 4.84 -2.67 -10.58
C GLY A 67 3.90 -1.75 -9.82
N ILE A 68 4.32 -1.34 -8.62
CA ILE A 68 3.60 -0.36 -7.80
C ILE A 68 4.40 0.92 -7.68
N LYS A 69 3.79 2.03 -8.10
CA LYS A 69 4.33 3.38 -7.93
C LYS A 69 3.50 4.18 -6.93
N LEU A 70 4.16 4.63 -5.86
CA LEU A 70 3.57 5.50 -4.85
C LEU A 70 3.70 6.96 -5.29
N ILE A 71 2.58 7.68 -5.43
CA ILE A 71 2.58 9.11 -5.79
C ILE A 71 2.31 9.95 -4.55
N ARG A 72 1.13 9.75 -3.96
CA ARG A 72 0.71 10.36 -2.71
C ARG A 72 -0.26 9.42 -2.03
N PRO A 73 0.24 8.28 -1.52
CA PRO A 73 -0.63 7.22 -1.03
C PRO A 73 -1.46 7.75 0.14
N ARG A 74 -2.76 7.45 0.13
CA ARG A 74 -3.69 7.81 1.19
C ARG A 74 -4.62 6.65 1.48
N ILE A 75 -5.11 6.60 2.71
CA ILE A 75 -6.21 5.71 3.08
C ILE A 75 -7.54 6.33 2.63
N THR A 76 -8.47 5.51 2.15
CA THR A 76 -9.82 5.94 1.77
C THR A 76 -10.78 5.81 2.95
N LEU A 77 -12.04 6.22 2.77
CA LEU A 77 -13.10 5.97 3.76
C LEU A 77 -13.25 4.47 4.07
N LYS A 78 -13.28 3.63 3.03
CA LYS A 78 -13.38 2.17 3.19
C LYS A 78 -12.15 1.58 3.86
N GLY A 79 -10.99 2.22 3.71
CA GLY A 79 -9.77 1.86 4.43
C GLY A 79 -9.87 2.04 5.95
N LEU A 80 -10.73 2.96 6.41
CA LEU A 80 -10.93 3.28 7.83
C LEU A 80 -11.97 2.38 8.52
N GLU A 81 -12.82 1.69 7.75
CA GLU A 81 -13.84 0.75 8.23
C GLU A 81 -13.23 -0.58 8.69
#